data_AF-A0A9X0A6S0-F1
#
_entry.id   AF-A0A9X0A6S0-F1
#
_cell.length_a   1.000
_cell.length_b   1.000
_cell.length_c   1.000
_cell.angle_alpha   90.00
_cell.angle_beta   90.00
_cell.angle_gamma   90.00
#
_symmetry.space_group_name_H-M   'P 1'
#
loop_
_entity.id
_entity.type
_entity.pdbx_description
1 polymer ?
#
loop_
_entity_poly.entity_id
_entity_poly.type
_entity_poly.pdbx_seq_one_letter_code
_entity_poly.pdbx_strand_id
1 'polypeptide(L)'
;MASITTRHGDQKHFFPRDHPVVVNVSIEIASLQVDTQDMDFSLEFFFRQGWHDPNLAYAEQQAGGKKFIVFKVDLVKDLWTPDTYIYGINSIQTVQTDSAVPASEGLRISPNGYVLFSTRLSMTISCSMKFHNFPMDKQTCFFEPD
;
A
#
# COMPACT_ATOMS: atom_id res chain seq x y z
N MET A 1 -3.86 6.36 14.40
CA MET A 1 -2.58 7.05 14.10
C MET A 1 -1.49 6.00 14.26
N ALA A 2 -0.90 5.52 13.17
CA ALA A 2 0.07 4.42 13.23
C ALA A 2 1.49 4.99 13.34
N SER A 3 2.12 4.88 14.51
CA SER A 3 3.52 5.24 14.71
C SER A 3 4.41 4.04 14.40
N ILE A 4 4.99 4.02 13.20
CA ILE A 4 5.92 2.97 12.76
C ILE A 4 7.29 3.26 13.37
N THR A 5 7.87 2.27 14.06
CA THR A 5 9.22 2.33 14.64
C THR A 5 10.11 1.32 13.93
N THR A 6 11.15 1.79 13.23
CA THR A 6 12.08 0.94 12.47
C THR A 6 12.93 0.08 13.43
N ARG A 7 12.97 -1.25 13.21
CA ARG A 7 13.91 -2.12 13.91
C ARG A 7 15.32 -1.95 13.36
N HIS A 8 16.31 -1.94 14.25
CA HIS A 8 17.71 -1.62 13.95
C HIS A 8 18.49 -2.81 13.33
N GLY A 9 17.88 -3.52 12.37
CA GLY A 9 18.35 -4.82 11.86
C GLY A 9 18.84 -4.84 10.41
N ASP A 10 18.03 -4.35 9.46
CA ASP A 10 18.30 -4.48 8.02
C ASP A 10 18.21 -3.13 7.29
N GLN A 11 19.22 -2.78 6.47
CA GLN A 11 19.30 -1.49 5.79
C GLN A 11 18.53 -1.47 4.44
N LYS A 12 17.50 -0.62 4.35
CA LYS A 12 16.73 -0.32 3.12
C LYS A 12 16.49 1.19 2.91
N HIS A 13 17.00 1.92 1.91
CA HIS A 13 18.39 1.97 1.46
C HIS A 13 18.97 3.43 1.49
N PHE A 14 18.65 4.37 2.40
CA PHE A 14 17.94 4.34 3.69
C PHE A 14 17.63 5.77 4.17
N PHE A 15 16.40 6.05 4.66
CA PHE A 15 15.92 7.39 5.03
C PHE A 15 15.14 7.39 6.37
N PRO A 16 15.85 7.55 7.49
CA PRO A 16 15.68 8.73 8.33
C PRO A 16 17.03 9.24 8.88
N ARG A 17 17.08 10.40 9.55
CA ARG A 17 18.32 10.85 10.25
C ARG A 17 18.18 11.19 11.73
N ASP A 18 17.20 12.01 12.15
CA ASP A 18 17.01 12.30 13.60
C ASP A 18 15.54 12.30 14.07
N HIS A 19 14.56 12.20 13.16
CA HIS A 19 13.14 12.39 13.46
C HIS A 19 12.25 11.33 12.77
N PRO A 20 11.06 11.01 13.31
CA PRO A 20 10.11 10.11 12.66
C PRO A 20 9.63 10.64 11.31
N VAL A 21 9.55 9.75 10.31
CA VAL A 21 8.94 10.06 9.01
C VAL A 21 7.43 9.88 9.13
N VAL A 22 6.66 10.91 8.78
CA VAL A 22 5.19 10.80 8.70
C VAL A 22 4.83 10.09 7.39
N VAL A 23 4.15 8.95 7.53
CA VAL A 23 3.66 8.15 6.41
C VAL A 23 2.14 8.24 6.37
N ASN A 24 1.59 8.75 5.28
CA ASN A 24 0.16 8.70 4.99
C ASN A 24 -0.15 7.38 4.26
N VAL A 25 -1.19 6.67 4.68
CA VAL A 25 -1.60 5.38 4.09
C VAL A 25 -3.07 5.45 3.70
N SER A 26 -3.40 5.01 2.49
CA SER A 26 -4.79 4.91 2.02
C SER A 26 -5.02 3.61 1.25
N ILE A 27 -6.19 3.02 1.48
CA ILE A 27 -6.69 1.84 0.76
C ILE A 27 -7.91 2.27 -0.06
N GLU A 28 -7.93 1.90 -1.34
CA GLU A 28 -9.06 2.11 -2.24
C GLU A 28 -9.50 0.75 -2.79
N ILE A 29 -10.67 0.27 -2.34
CA ILE A 29 -11.19 -1.06 -2.71
C ILE A 29 -11.65 -1.04 -4.16
N ALA A 30 -11.09 -1.94 -4.97
CA ALA A 30 -11.46 -2.13 -6.37
C ALA A 30 -12.51 -3.24 -6.52
N SER A 31 -12.38 -4.33 -5.76
CA SER A 31 -13.39 -5.40 -5.69
C SER A 31 -13.36 -6.13 -4.33
N LEU A 32 -14.49 -6.77 -4.01
CA LEU A 32 -14.66 -7.62 -2.84
C LEU A 32 -15.39 -8.88 -3.27
N GLN A 33 -14.89 -10.04 -2.85
CA GLN A 33 -15.47 -11.36 -3.07
C GLN A 33 -15.63 -12.08 -1.73
N VAL A 34 -16.65 -12.92 -1.62
CA VAL A 34 -17.00 -13.66 -0.39
C VAL A 34 -17.06 -15.14 -0.74
N ASP A 35 -16.22 -15.94 -0.10
CA ASP A 35 -16.31 -17.39 -0.17
C ASP A 35 -17.02 -17.91 1.09
N THR A 36 -18.28 -18.34 0.91
CA THR A 36 -19.10 -18.86 2.01
C THR A 36 -18.80 -20.31 2.36
N GLN A 37 -18.04 -21.03 1.53
CA GLN A 37 -17.63 -22.40 1.79
C GLN A 37 -16.36 -22.42 2.65
N ASP A 38 -15.36 -21.65 2.24
CA ASP A 38 -14.05 -21.61 2.89
C ASP A 38 -13.97 -20.53 4.00
N MET A 39 -15.05 -19.76 4.21
CA MET A 39 -15.19 -18.71 5.23
C MET A 39 -14.22 -17.52 5.02
N ASP A 40 -13.93 -17.20 3.76
CA ASP A 40 -12.90 -16.21 3.39
C ASP A 40 -13.49 -14.98 2.68
N PHE A 41 -12.87 -13.82 2.90
CA PHE A 41 -13.07 -12.61 2.11
C PHE A 41 -11.81 -12.36 1.27
N SER A 42 -12.00 -12.17 -0.03
CA SER A 42 -10.93 -11.74 -0.94
C SER A 42 -11.16 -10.31 -1.41
N LEU A 43 -10.13 -9.48 -1.28
CA LEU A 43 -10.13 -8.06 -1.62
C LEU A 43 -9.10 -7.78 -2.70
N GLU A 44 -9.48 -7.05 -3.74
CA GLU A 44 -8.53 -6.31 -4.57
C GLU A 44 -8.62 -4.82 -4.25
N PHE A 45 -7.47 -4.19 -4.07
CA PHE A 45 -7.40 -2.78 -3.68
C PHE A 45 -6.12 -2.10 -4.17
N PHE A 46 -6.19 -0.79 -4.34
CA PHE A 46 -4.99 0.04 -4.46
C PHE A 46 -4.49 0.40 -3.06
N PHE A 47 -3.30 -0.07 -2.74
CA PHE A 47 -2.56 0.32 -1.54
C PHE A 47 -1.66 1.50 -1.88
N ARG A 48 -1.82 2.62 -1.17
CA ARG A 48 -1.01 3.81 -1.39
C ARG A 48 -0.31 4.26 -0.12
N GLN A 49 0.97 4.62 -0.26
CA GLN A 49 1.81 5.18 0.80
C GLN A 49 2.40 6.50 0.32
N GLY A 50 2.29 7.53 1.15
CA GLY A 50 2.85 8.86 0.90
C GLY A 50 3.79 9.28 2.01
N TRP A 51 5.01 9.72 1.65
CA TRP A 51 6.00 10.23 2.61
C TRP A 51 6.82 11.35 1.98
N HIS A 52 7.66 12.02 2.77
CA HIS A 52 8.52 13.10 2.31
C HIS A 52 9.99 12.73 2.51
N ASP A 53 10.74 12.62 1.41
CA ASP A 53 12.20 12.39 1.41
C ASP A 53 12.90 13.57 0.72
N PRO A 54 13.54 14.49 1.48
CA PRO A 54 14.26 15.63 0.93
C PRO A 54 15.42 15.26 -0.01
N ASN A 55 15.95 14.03 0.04
CA ASN A 55 17.02 13.60 -0.88
C ASN A 55 16.49 13.36 -2.31
N LEU A 56 15.18 13.24 -2.47
CA LEU A 56 14.49 13.06 -3.75
C LEU A 56 13.89 14.37 -4.28
N ALA A 57 14.16 15.51 -3.62
CA ALA A 57 13.76 16.82 -4.11
C ALA A 57 14.54 17.22 -5.37
N TYR A 58 13.88 17.92 -6.30
CA TYR A 58 14.44 18.30 -7.59
C TYR A 58 13.81 19.62 -8.08
N ALA A 59 14.51 20.35 -8.95
CA ALA A 59 14.01 21.60 -9.52
C ALA A 59 12.91 21.33 -10.56
N GLU A 60 11.80 22.07 -10.52
CA GLU A 60 10.61 21.83 -11.38
C GLU A 60 10.92 21.80 -12.88
N GLN A 61 11.95 22.53 -13.31
CA GLN A 61 12.48 22.53 -14.68
C GLN A 61 12.99 21.14 -15.12
N GLN A 62 13.54 20.33 -14.20
CA GLN A 62 13.99 18.96 -14.46
C GLN A 62 12.82 18.01 -14.78
N ALA A 63 11.60 18.34 -14.36
CA ALA A 63 10.37 17.62 -14.74
C ALA A 63 9.66 18.24 -15.97
N GLY A 64 10.25 19.26 -16.60
CA GLY A 64 9.64 19.95 -17.75
C GLY A 64 8.34 20.68 -17.40
N GLY A 65 8.22 21.24 -16.19
CA GLY A 65 7.00 21.92 -15.71
C GLY A 65 5.88 20.98 -15.27
N LYS A 66 6.16 19.69 -15.07
CA LYS A 66 5.21 18.73 -14.50
C LYS A 66 5.25 18.76 -12.97
N LYS A 67 4.07 18.66 -12.35
CA LYS A 67 3.88 18.60 -10.89
C LYS A 67 4.56 17.42 -10.18
N PHE A 68 4.90 16.36 -10.93
CA PHE A 68 5.63 15.18 -10.45
C PHE A 68 6.23 14.43 -11.65
N ILE A 69 7.25 13.62 -11.38
CA ILE A 69 7.76 12.59 -12.31
C ILE A 69 7.12 11.25 -11.94
N VAL A 70 6.79 10.43 -12.94
CA VAL A 70 6.24 9.08 -12.77
C VAL A 70 7.32 8.06 -13.13
N PHE A 71 7.54 7.10 -12.25
CA PHE A 71 8.53 6.04 -12.34
C PHE A 71 7.84 4.66 -12.35
N LYS A 72 8.53 3.65 -12.89
CA LYS A 72 8.08 2.25 -12.78
C LYS A 72 7.99 1.84 -11.31
N VAL A 73 6.97 1.05 -10.98
CA VAL A 73 6.71 0.59 -9.60
C VAL A 73 7.92 -0.11 -8.97
N ASP A 74 8.65 -0.92 -9.76
CA ASP A 74 9.82 -1.68 -9.31
C ASP A 74 10.98 -0.84 -8.80
N LEU A 75 11.07 0.44 -9.19
CA LEU A 75 12.12 1.35 -8.73
C LEU A 75 11.94 1.76 -7.25
N VAL A 76 10.79 1.43 -6.64
CA VAL A 76 10.57 1.64 -5.20
C VAL A 76 11.56 0.84 -4.33
N LYS A 77 12.08 -0.29 -4.84
CA LYS A 77 13.06 -1.13 -4.14
C LYS A 77 14.41 -0.43 -3.94
N ASP A 78 14.70 0.57 -4.77
CA ASP A 78 15.96 1.32 -4.77
C ASP A 78 15.85 2.55 -3.84
N LEU A 79 14.69 2.76 -3.21
CA LEU A 79 14.41 3.83 -2.24
C LEU A 79 14.27 3.27 -0.81
N TRP A 80 14.34 4.17 0.19
CA TRP A 80 13.77 3.84 1.49
C TRP A 80 12.25 3.71 1.37
N THR A 81 11.71 2.69 2.04
CA THR A 81 10.28 2.43 2.14
C THR A 81 9.89 2.20 3.60
N PRO A 82 8.70 2.63 4.04
CA PRO A 82 8.23 2.35 5.38
C PRO A 82 7.76 0.89 5.50
N ASP A 83 8.30 0.17 6.50
CA ASP A 83 7.89 -1.19 6.85
C ASP A 83 6.43 -1.23 7.32
N THR A 84 5.51 -1.33 6.37
CA THR A 84 4.07 -1.42 6.60
C THR A 84 3.59 -2.83 6.29
N TYR A 85 2.81 -3.37 7.20
CA TYR A 85 2.33 -4.75 7.21
C TYR A 85 0.88 -4.74 7.66
N ILE A 86 0.08 -5.62 7.07
CA ILE A 86 -1.33 -5.81 7.42
C ILE A 86 -1.38 -7.08 8.27
N TYR A 87 -2.00 -6.99 9.45
CA TYR A 87 -2.21 -8.13 10.33
C TYR A 87 -3.35 -9.02 9.83
N GLY A 88 -3.50 -10.22 10.40
CA GLY A 88 -4.67 -11.09 10.21
C GLY A 88 -4.97 -11.55 8.78
N ILE A 89 -4.00 -11.46 7.87
CA ILE A 89 -4.13 -11.89 6.47
C ILE A 89 -3.66 -13.34 6.30
N ASN A 90 -4.40 -14.11 5.49
CA ASN A 90 -3.98 -15.45 5.07
C ASN A 90 -2.94 -15.35 3.95
N SER A 91 -3.18 -14.46 3.00
CA SER A 91 -2.33 -14.22 1.84
C SER A 91 -2.41 -12.77 1.40
N ILE A 92 -1.32 -12.27 0.81
CA ILE A 92 -1.27 -11.00 0.10
C ILE A 92 -0.31 -11.13 -1.08
N GLN A 93 -0.72 -10.66 -2.25
CA GLN A 93 0.06 -10.71 -3.48
C GLN A 93 -0.15 -9.44 -4.32
N THR A 94 0.89 -9.01 -5.02
CA THR A 94 0.76 -7.94 -6.02
C THR A 94 -0.01 -8.47 -7.22
N VAL A 95 -1.05 -7.75 -7.66
CA VAL A 95 -1.73 -8.05 -8.92
C VAL A 95 -0.81 -7.62 -10.06
N GLN A 96 -0.18 -8.58 -10.74
CA GLN A 96 0.77 -8.27 -11.81
C GLN A 96 0.06 -7.63 -13.01
N THR A 97 0.37 -6.36 -13.29
CA THR A 97 -0.03 -5.69 -14.54
C THR A 97 1.05 -5.88 -15.60
N ASP A 98 0.83 -6.83 -16.51
CA ASP A 98 1.82 -7.28 -17.51
C ASP A 98 2.04 -6.29 -18.68
N SER A 99 1.65 -5.01 -18.49
CA SER A 99 1.79 -3.94 -19.47
C SER A 99 1.66 -2.57 -18.81
N ALA A 100 2.43 -1.60 -19.31
CA ALA A 100 2.37 -0.15 -19.07
C ALA A 100 1.67 0.27 -17.75
N VAL A 101 2.43 0.34 -16.66
CA VAL A 101 1.97 0.77 -15.32
C VAL A 101 0.96 1.93 -15.43
N PRO A 102 -0.34 1.70 -15.14
CA PRO A 102 -1.36 2.74 -15.22
C PRO A 102 -0.99 3.89 -14.28
N ALA A 103 -1.39 5.13 -14.59
CA ALA A 103 -1.05 6.26 -13.73
C ALA A 103 -1.56 6.12 -12.28
N SER A 104 -2.62 5.33 -12.04
CA SER A 104 -3.14 4.95 -10.72
C SER A 104 -2.20 4.07 -9.90
N GLU A 105 -1.22 3.44 -10.54
CA GLU A 105 -0.22 2.53 -9.99
C GLU A 105 1.19 3.13 -10.22
N GLY A 106 2.19 2.60 -9.55
CA GLY A 106 3.58 3.06 -9.66
C GLY A 106 3.98 4.15 -8.68
N LEU A 107 5.14 4.73 -8.98
CA LEU A 107 5.90 5.59 -8.06
C LEU A 107 5.92 7.02 -8.61
N ARG A 108 5.44 7.99 -7.83
CA ARG A 108 5.48 9.41 -8.19
C ARG A 108 6.35 10.17 -7.20
N ILE A 109 7.17 11.09 -7.70
CA ILE A 109 7.98 12.01 -6.88
C ILE A 109 7.67 13.44 -7.32
N SER A 110 7.30 14.31 -6.38
CA SER A 110 7.06 15.74 -6.62
C SER A 110 8.34 16.57 -6.39
N PRO A 111 8.46 17.80 -6.93
CA PRO A 111 9.69 18.61 -6.84
C PRO A 111 10.20 18.85 -5.41
N ASN A 112 9.30 18.89 -4.42
CA ASN A 112 9.65 19.05 -3.01
C ASN A 112 10.23 17.79 -2.33
N GLY A 113 10.25 16.63 -3.00
CA GLY A 113 10.63 15.34 -2.41
C GLY A 113 9.46 14.58 -1.78
N TYR A 114 8.20 15.00 -2.01
CA TYR A 114 7.05 14.17 -1.65
C TYR A 114 6.93 12.97 -2.60
N VAL A 115 6.97 11.77 -2.02
CA VAL A 115 6.83 10.48 -2.69
C VAL A 115 5.41 9.96 -2.51
N LEU A 116 4.82 9.45 -3.59
CA LEU A 116 3.60 8.66 -3.56
C LEU A 116 3.85 7.33 -4.26
N PHE A 117 3.86 6.25 -3.48
CA PHE A 117 3.85 4.88 -3.96
C PHE A 117 2.40 4.38 -4.04
N SER A 118 2.04 3.73 -5.14
CA SER A 118 0.73 3.11 -5.35
C SER A 118 0.92 1.74 -6.00
N THR A 119 0.29 0.70 -5.45
CA THR A 119 0.34 -0.65 -6.01
C THR A 119 -1.01 -1.34 -5.84
N ARG A 120 -1.38 -2.21 -6.78
CA ARG A 120 -2.61 -3.02 -6.70
C ARG A 120 -2.31 -4.35 -6.03
N LEU A 121 -2.98 -4.62 -4.92
CA LEU A 121 -2.83 -5.83 -4.13
C LEU A 121 -4.11 -6.66 -4.16
N SER A 122 -3.94 -7.98 -4.12
CA SER A 122 -4.98 -8.97 -3.86
C SER A 122 -4.66 -9.65 -2.53
N MET A 123 -5.65 -9.80 -1.66
CA MET A 123 -5.49 -10.23 -0.28
C MET A 123 -6.68 -11.06 0.16
N THR A 124 -6.42 -12.16 0.88
CA THR A 124 -7.46 -13.05 1.41
C THR A 124 -7.37 -13.13 2.94
N ILE A 125 -8.52 -13.09 3.60
CA ILE A 125 -8.67 -13.08 5.07
C ILE A 125 -9.77 -14.05 5.47
N SER A 126 -9.50 -14.94 6.43
CA SER A 126 -10.55 -15.76 7.04
C SER A 126 -11.40 -14.96 8.02
N CYS A 127 -12.71 -15.13 7.92
CA CYS A 127 -13.70 -14.53 8.80
C CYS A 127 -14.78 -15.55 9.14
N SER A 128 -14.99 -15.82 10.43
CA SER A 128 -16.01 -16.77 10.89
C SER A 128 -17.44 -16.23 10.66
N MET A 129 -17.96 -16.44 9.45
CA MET A 129 -19.26 -15.94 9.01
C MET A 129 -20.43 -16.64 9.72
N LYS A 130 -21.55 -15.94 9.87
CA LYS A 130 -22.75 -16.39 10.61
C LYS A 130 -23.99 -16.40 9.71
N PHE A 131 -24.26 -17.52 9.05
CA PHE A 131 -25.34 -17.67 8.05
C PHE A 131 -26.76 -17.90 8.62
N HIS A 132 -27.06 -17.38 9.83
CA HIS A 132 -28.35 -17.64 10.51
C HIS A 132 -29.58 -17.16 9.73
N ASN A 133 -29.43 -16.10 8.92
CA ASN A 133 -30.53 -15.46 8.18
C ASN A 133 -30.30 -15.49 6.66
N PHE A 134 -29.52 -16.43 6.14
CA PHE A 134 -29.19 -16.51 4.71
C PHE A 134 -30.46 -16.48 3.82
N PRO A 135 -30.51 -15.67 2.74
CA PRO A 135 -29.46 -14.83 2.17
C PRO A 135 -29.50 -13.35 2.63
N MET A 136 -30.20 -13.04 3.73
CA MET A 136 -30.41 -11.68 4.26
C MET A 136 -29.60 -11.42 5.55
N ASP A 137 -28.52 -12.17 5.73
CA ASP A 137 -27.58 -12.06 6.84
C ASP A 137 -26.63 -10.86 6.70
N LYS A 138 -25.87 -10.59 7.77
CA LYS A 138 -24.85 -9.53 7.80
C LYS A 138 -23.57 -10.12 8.37
N GLN A 139 -22.48 -9.93 7.65
CA GLN A 139 -21.15 -10.32 8.10
C GLN A 139 -20.36 -9.09 8.58
N THR A 140 -19.49 -9.30 9.56
CA THR A 140 -18.61 -8.28 10.12
C THR A 140 -17.29 -8.96 10.38
N CYS A 141 -16.24 -8.45 9.74
CA CYS A 141 -14.93 -9.08 9.65
C CYS A 141 -13.86 -8.05 9.93
N PHE A 142 -12.83 -8.45 10.68
CA PHE A 142 -11.74 -7.59 11.10
C PHE A 142 -10.42 -8.06 10.49
N PHE A 143 -9.49 -7.14 10.31
CA PHE A 143 -8.10 -7.44 9.88
C PHE A 143 -7.22 -7.91 11.05
N GLU A 144 -7.74 -7.95 12.27
CA GLU A 144 -7.04 -8.44 13.45
C GLU A 144 -7.96 -9.47 14.13
N PRO A 145 -7.44 -10.62 14.58
CA PRO A 145 -8.24 -11.59 15.32
C PRO A 145 -8.66 -11.03 16.69
N ASP A 146 -9.90 -11.31 17.08
CA ASP A 146 -10.47 -11.03 18.42
C ASP A 146 -9.76 -11.80 19.55
#